data_AF-A0A2E9K455-F1
#
_entry.id   AF-A0A2E9K455-F1
#
_cell.length_a   1.000
_cell.length_b   1.000
_cell.length_c   1.000
_cell.angle_alpha   90.00
_cell.angle_beta   90.00
_cell.angle_gamma   90.00
#
_symmetry.space_group_name_H-M   'P 1'
#
loop_
_entity.id
_entity.type
_entity.pdbx_description
1 polymer ?
#
loop_
_entity_poly.entity_id
_entity_poly.type
_entity_poly.pdbx_seq_one_letter_code
_entity_poly.pdbx_strand_id
1 'polypeptide(L)'
;MRQSKYGKPNGVKKSYYRNGPSHRDGANVTFGDIVKIFGFRTAKVGAWVNQQEQQAAANLFFDALCDLMTILQVNEQVISLRGTLSIAFGSGGNKFSSAHYNQETRTIALAKNAGPGALAHEYFHAFDHFITGRFLKKSGSNDFASSLWLQRGVVVEHPLNNLLESCYQHIFLKPDSDEPSDFFKRGAQADKALGSYYYALPQEVSARAFESFVQDNPIKNQFLVKGTKQSVEAKLGIYPLGDERENINQHFNTYFCMLGKAVHNT
;
A
#
# COMPACT_ATOMS: atom_id res chain seq x y z
N MET A 1 -30.25 49.54 -0.60
CA MET A 1 -30.60 48.48 -1.57
C MET A 1 -29.52 47.42 -1.53
N ARG A 2 -29.91 46.16 -1.28
CA ARG A 2 -29.03 44.98 -1.29
C ARG A 2 -28.67 44.63 -2.74
N GLN A 3 -27.39 44.32 -3.01
CA GLN A 3 -27.04 43.41 -4.09
C GLN A 3 -26.14 42.32 -3.55
N SER A 4 -26.58 41.09 -3.76
CA SER A 4 -25.92 39.84 -3.39
C SER A 4 -25.37 39.15 -4.64
N LYS A 5 -24.48 38.19 -4.39
CA LYS A 5 -24.13 37.02 -5.22
C LYS A 5 -23.13 37.26 -6.36
N TYR A 6 -21.89 36.86 -6.09
CA TYR A 6 -21.21 35.88 -6.92
C TYR A 6 -20.68 34.76 -6.00
N GLY A 7 -21.38 33.63 -6.02
CA GLY A 7 -20.92 32.40 -5.41
C GLY A 7 -19.71 31.87 -6.19
N LYS A 8 -18.68 31.43 -5.48
CA LYS A 8 -17.54 30.74 -6.07
C LYS A 8 -18.03 29.47 -6.79
N PRO A 9 -17.51 29.15 -7.99
CA PRO A 9 -17.94 27.97 -8.73
C PRO A 9 -17.60 26.70 -7.95
N ASN A 10 -18.60 25.82 -7.88
CA ASN A 10 -18.53 24.50 -7.28
C ASN A 10 -17.29 23.73 -7.77
N GLY A 11 -16.55 23.15 -6.83
CA GLY A 11 -15.35 22.36 -7.10
C GLY A 11 -15.65 21.24 -8.10
N VAL A 12 -14.82 21.16 -9.15
CA VAL A 12 -14.82 20.06 -10.12
C VAL A 12 -14.73 18.74 -9.34
N LYS A 13 -15.74 17.86 -9.49
CA LYS A 13 -15.69 16.48 -8.98
C LYS A 13 -14.43 15.83 -9.54
N LYS A 14 -13.41 15.64 -8.70
CA LYS A 14 -12.15 15.01 -9.10
C LYS A 14 -12.44 13.53 -9.40
N SER A 15 -12.53 13.19 -10.67
CA SER A 15 -12.69 11.79 -11.10
C SER A 15 -11.33 11.10 -11.08
N TYR A 16 -11.26 9.92 -10.46
CA TYR A 16 -10.06 9.09 -10.41
C TYR A 16 -10.17 8.00 -11.46
N TYR A 17 -9.12 7.81 -12.27
CA TYR A 17 -9.13 6.79 -13.31
C TYR A 17 -9.12 5.38 -12.71
N ARG A 18 -9.98 4.50 -13.25
CA ARG A 18 -10.11 3.10 -12.87
C ARG A 18 -10.65 2.26 -14.04
N ASN A 19 -10.14 1.05 -14.23
CA ASN A 19 -10.64 0.09 -15.24
C ASN A 19 -10.91 -1.33 -14.68
N GLY A 20 -10.91 -1.52 -13.35
CA GLY A 20 -11.26 -2.79 -12.73
C GLY A 20 -12.75 -3.14 -12.87
N PRO A 21 -13.16 -4.37 -12.50
CA PRO A 21 -14.55 -4.82 -12.57
C PRO A 21 -15.54 -3.90 -11.84
N SER A 22 -16.82 -3.93 -12.20
CA SER A 22 -17.83 -3.27 -11.39
C SER A 22 -18.05 -4.06 -10.10
N HIS A 23 -17.67 -3.51 -8.95
CA HIS A 23 -17.82 -4.17 -7.65
C HIS A 23 -19.08 -3.73 -6.88
N ARG A 24 -19.66 -2.59 -7.27
CA ARG A 24 -20.82 -1.98 -6.60
C ARG A 24 -22.05 -1.87 -7.48
N ASP A 25 -21.92 -2.04 -8.80
CA ASP A 25 -23.02 -1.88 -9.77
C ASP A 25 -23.81 -0.57 -9.61
N GLY A 26 -23.10 0.51 -9.28
CA GLY A 26 -23.67 1.84 -9.06
C GLY A 26 -24.21 2.09 -7.64
N ALA A 27 -24.26 1.07 -6.78
CA ALA A 27 -24.66 1.21 -5.38
C ALA A 27 -23.61 1.98 -4.56
N ASN A 28 -24.08 2.73 -3.57
CA ASN A 28 -23.24 3.36 -2.58
C ASN A 28 -22.92 2.38 -1.45
N VAL A 29 -21.70 2.45 -0.94
CA VAL A 29 -21.28 1.71 0.26
C VAL A 29 -20.80 2.68 1.33
N THR A 30 -20.82 2.23 2.58
CA THR A 30 -20.35 2.99 3.74
C THR A 30 -19.04 2.41 4.28
N PHE A 31 -18.36 3.14 5.15
CA PHE A 31 -17.22 2.59 5.90
C PHE A 31 -17.62 1.43 6.82
N GLY A 32 -18.87 1.39 7.27
CA GLY A 32 -19.41 0.23 8.00
C GLY A 32 -19.51 -1.01 7.12
N ASP A 33 -19.91 -0.84 5.86
CA ASP A 33 -19.93 -1.94 4.89
C ASP A 33 -18.52 -2.45 4.60
N ILE A 34 -17.53 -1.56 4.45
CA ILE A 34 -16.12 -1.95 4.29
C ILE A 34 -15.63 -2.80 5.46
N VAL A 35 -15.92 -2.38 6.71
CA VAL A 35 -15.58 -3.16 7.91
C VAL A 35 -16.23 -4.54 7.87
N LYS A 36 -17.53 -4.59 7.58
CA LYS A 36 -18.31 -5.83 7.60
C LYS A 36 -17.90 -6.80 6.50
N ILE A 37 -17.69 -6.31 5.27
CA ILE A 37 -17.41 -7.13 4.09
C ILE A 37 -15.96 -7.63 4.12
N PHE A 38 -15.00 -6.73 4.33
CA PHE A 38 -13.57 -7.12 4.30
C PHE A 38 -13.05 -7.66 5.64
N GLY A 39 -13.78 -7.43 6.74
CA GLY A 39 -13.36 -7.84 8.07
C GLY A 39 -12.30 -6.94 8.72
N PHE A 40 -12.18 -5.67 8.33
CA PHE A 40 -11.29 -4.72 9.04
C PHE A 40 -11.69 -4.58 10.52
N ARG A 41 -10.72 -4.34 11.39
CA ARG A 41 -10.97 -4.15 12.83
C ARG A 41 -11.88 -2.95 13.09
N THR A 42 -11.56 -1.80 12.48
CA THR A 42 -12.36 -0.57 12.55
C THR A 42 -12.18 0.27 11.29
N ALA A 43 -13.16 1.13 11.01
CA ALA A 43 -13.02 2.24 10.07
C ALA A 43 -13.39 3.55 10.76
N LYS A 44 -12.49 4.54 10.75
CA LYS A 44 -12.71 5.87 11.35
C LYS A 44 -12.84 6.94 10.28
N VAL A 45 -13.78 7.85 10.46
CA VAL A 45 -13.94 9.03 9.61
C VAL A 45 -13.72 10.27 10.47
N GLY A 46 -12.89 11.20 9.98
CA GLY A 46 -12.59 12.44 10.69
C GLY A 46 -13.80 13.35 10.86
N ALA A 47 -13.88 14.06 11.98
CA ALA A 47 -15.02 14.89 12.33
C ALA A 47 -15.35 16.03 11.33
N TRP A 48 -14.37 16.45 10.53
CA TRP A 48 -14.50 17.53 9.54
C TRP A 48 -14.77 17.03 8.11
N VAL A 49 -15.03 15.73 7.94
CA VAL A 49 -15.43 15.13 6.67
C VAL A 49 -16.95 15.22 6.56
N ASN A 50 -17.46 15.86 5.51
CA ASN A 50 -18.91 15.94 5.31
C ASN A 50 -19.47 14.64 4.70
N GLN A 51 -20.79 14.47 4.71
CA GLN A 51 -21.44 13.23 4.25
C GLN A 51 -21.13 12.90 2.77
N GLN A 52 -21.06 13.90 1.90
CA GLN A 52 -20.75 13.67 0.48
C GLN A 52 -19.31 13.20 0.27
N GLU A 53 -18.37 13.79 1.01
CA GLU A 53 -16.96 13.38 1.01
C GLU A 53 -16.79 11.99 1.60
N GLN A 54 -17.47 11.70 2.71
CA GLN A 54 -17.47 10.39 3.33
C GLN A 54 -18.00 9.32 2.37
N GLN A 55 -19.11 9.59 1.68
CA GLN A 55 -19.69 8.68 0.71
C GLN A 55 -18.76 8.45 -0.50
N ALA A 56 -18.18 9.52 -1.05
CA ALA A 56 -17.24 9.41 -2.16
C ALA A 56 -15.99 8.61 -1.75
N ALA A 57 -15.45 8.85 -0.56
CA ALA A 57 -14.31 8.12 -0.03
C ALA A 57 -14.63 6.65 0.20
N ALA A 58 -15.75 6.32 0.82
CA ALA A 58 -16.15 4.93 1.05
C ALA A 58 -16.25 4.15 -0.27
N ASN A 59 -16.85 4.73 -1.31
CA ASN A 59 -16.89 4.10 -2.63
C ASN A 59 -15.49 3.87 -3.22
N LEU A 60 -14.60 4.86 -3.12
CA LEU A 60 -13.22 4.74 -3.62
C LEU A 60 -12.41 3.69 -2.85
N PHE A 61 -12.53 3.63 -1.52
CA PHE A 61 -11.90 2.60 -0.71
C PHE A 61 -12.40 1.22 -1.11
N PHE A 62 -13.71 1.03 -1.19
CA PHE A 62 -14.30 -0.25 -1.54
C PHE A 62 -13.81 -0.74 -2.91
N ASP A 63 -13.91 0.10 -3.94
CA ASP A 63 -13.46 -0.24 -5.30
C ASP A 63 -11.96 -0.56 -5.35
N ALA A 64 -11.14 0.21 -4.61
CA ALA A 64 -9.71 -0.01 -4.52
C ALA A 64 -9.33 -1.30 -3.78
N LEU A 65 -10.02 -1.63 -2.69
CA LEU A 65 -9.76 -2.85 -1.93
C LEU A 65 -10.16 -4.10 -2.73
N CYS A 66 -11.29 -4.06 -3.45
CA CYS A 66 -11.68 -5.14 -4.35
C CYS A 66 -10.69 -5.30 -5.54
N ASP A 67 -10.21 -4.18 -6.11
CA ASP A 67 -9.16 -4.25 -7.14
C ASP A 67 -7.87 -4.82 -6.58
N LEU A 68 -7.48 -4.44 -5.37
CA LEU A 68 -6.29 -4.98 -4.73
C LEU A 68 -6.42 -6.49 -4.48
N MET A 69 -7.57 -6.98 -4.02
CA MET A 69 -7.85 -8.44 -3.93
C MET A 69 -7.62 -9.13 -5.27
N THR A 70 -8.14 -8.54 -6.34
CA THR A 70 -8.05 -9.10 -7.68
C THR A 70 -6.60 -9.12 -8.18
N ILE A 71 -5.86 -8.02 -7.98
CA ILE A 71 -4.44 -7.89 -8.35
C ILE A 71 -3.59 -8.91 -7.61
N LEU A 72 -3.83 -9.09 -6.31
CA LEU A 72 -3.07 -10.02 -5.46
C LEU A 72 -3.57 -11.47 -5.58
N GLN A 73 -4.75 -11.71 -6.16
CA GLN A 73 -5.41 -13.02 -6.21
C GLN A 73 -5.68 -13.59 -4.81
N VAL A 74 -6.13 -12.74 -3.88
CA VAL A 74 -6.38 -13.08 -2.47
C VAL A 74 -7.80 -12.71 -2.04
N ASN A 75 -8.21 -13.18 -0.86
CA ASN A 75 -9.49 -12.82 -0.26
C ASN A 75 -9.39 -11.68 0.77
N GLU A 76 -10.53 -11.35 1.36
CA GLU A 76 -10.74 -10.31 2.36
C GLU A 76 -9.88 -10.50 3.60
N GLN A 77 -9.58 -11.75 3.99
CA GLN A 77 -8.73 -12.06 5.15
C GLN A 77 -7.29 -11.60 4.93
N VAL A 78 -6.79 -11.62 3.70
CA VAL A 78 -5.46 -11.08 3.40
C VAL A 78 -5.48 -9.55 3.35
N ILE A 79 -6.54 -8.95 2.80
CA ILE A 79 -6.68 -7.49 2.75
C ILE A 79 -6.85 -6.85 4.13
N SER A 80 -7.61 -7.48 5.02
CA SER A 80 -7.78 -7.00 6.40
C SER A 80 -6.68 -7.46 7.35
N LEU A 81 -5.69 -8.21 6.85
CA LEU A 81 -4.62 -8.83 7.64
C LEU A 81 -5.20 -9.60 8.83
N ARG A 82 -6.11 -10.54 8.52
CA ARG A 82 -6.90 -11.36 9.45
C ARG A 82 -7.65 -10.52 10.48
N GLY A 83 -8.25 -9.43 10.01
CA GLY A 83 -9.00 -8.47 10.83
C GLY A 83 -8.19 -7.72 11.87
N THR A 84 -6.87 -7.64 11.72
CA THR A 84 -6.02 -6.85 12.63
C THR A 84 -5.81 -5.40 12.15
N LEU A 85 -6.06 -5.13 10.86
CA LEU A 85 -5.89 -3.83 10.25
C LEU A 85 -7.12 -2.94 10.45
N SER A 86 -6.91 -1.65 10.71
CA SER A 86 -7.93 -0.61 10.67
C SER A 86 -7.68 0.37 9.53
N ILE A 87 -8.73 1.07 9.10
CA ILE A 87 -8.62 2.17 8.13
C ILE A 87 -9.15 3.46 8.74
N ALA A 88 -8.59 4.58 8.31
CA ALA A 88 -9.07 5.90 8.71
C ALA A 88 -9.03 6.87 7.54
N PHE A 89 -10.04 7.73 7.45
CA PHE A 89 -10.15 8.74 6.40
C PHE A 89 -10.39 10.12 7.01
N GLY A 90 -9.55 11.08 6.63
CA GLY A 90 -9.68 12.48 7.04
C GLY A 90 -9.45 12.74 8.54
N SER A 91 -8.84 11.80 9.26
CA SER A 91 -8.47 11.95 10.68
C SER A 91 -6.99 12.35 10.83
N GLY A 92 -6.69 13.36 11.66
CA GLY A 92 -5.31 13.70 12.05
C GLY A 92 -4.56 14.65 11.10
N GLY A 93 -5.19 15.76 10.71
CA GLY A 93 -4.67 16.70 9.72
C GLY A 93 -3.30 17.31 10.07
N ASN A 94 -2.23 16.78 9.50
CA ASN A 94 -0.99 17.51 9.23
C ASN A 94 -0.94 17.84 7.73
N LYS A 95 -0.52 19.07 7.38
CA LYS A 95 -0.47 19.56 5.98
C LYS A 95 0.47 18.75 5.06
N PHE A 96 1.32 17.87 5.59
CA PHE A 96 2.48 17.31 4.88
C PHE A 96 2.40 15.80 4.56
N SER A 97 1.45 15.04 5.10
CA SER A 97 1.31 13.61 4.80
C SER A 97 -0.05 13.33 4.15
N SER A 98 -0.02 12.76 2.94
CA SER A 98 -1.21 12.38 2.18
C SER A 98 -1.79 11.05 2.66
N ALA A 99 -0.95 10.10 3.05
CA ALA A 99 -1.35 8.85 3.69
C ALA A 99 -0.21 8.36 4.60
N HIS A 100 -0.54 7.54 5.59
CA HIS A 100 0.45 6.82 6.39
C HIS A 100 -0.15 5.58 7.05
N TYR A 101 0.67 4.56 7.24
CA TYR A 101 0.43 3.45 8.14
C TYR A 101 0.99 3.78 9.53
N ASN A 102 0.16 3.61 10.57
CA ASN A 102 0.57 3.70 11.96
C ASN A 102 0.65 2.29 12.55
N GLN A 103 1.88 1.83 12.86
CA GLN A 103 2.16 0.49 13.38
C GLN A 103 1.57 0.23 14.78
N GLU A 104 1.60 1.23 15.67
CA GLU A 104 1.11 1.09 17.05
C GLU A 104 -0.39 0.79 17.09
N THR A 105 -1.15 1.48 16.25
CA THR A 105 -2.60 1.33 16.16
C THR A 105 -3.03 0.36 15.05
N ARG A 106 -2.09 -0.08 14.21
CA ARG A 106 -2.30 -0.87 12.99
C ARG A 106 -3.37 -0.24 12.10
N THR A 107 -3.19 1.04 11.78
CA THR A 107 -4.17 1.83 11.02
C THR A 107 -3.55 2.42 9.77
N ILE A 108 -4.18 2.21 8.61
CA ILE A 108 -3.90 3.00 7.40
C ILE A 108 -4.77 4.26 7.44
N ALA A 109 -4.13 5.41 7.50
CA ALA A 109 -4.80 6.71 7.54
C ALA A 109 -4.57 7.47 6.24
N LEU A 110 -5.64 7.80 5.52
CA LEU A 110 -5.60 8.68 4.34
C LEU A 110 -6.11 10.06 4.70
N ALA A 111 -5.33 11.09 4.36
CA ALA A 111 -5.74 12.47 4.53
C ALA A 111 -6.89 12.83 3.58
N LYS A 112 -7.73 13.78 4.00
CA LYS A 112 -8.84 14.28 3.17
C LYS A 112 -8.38 14.84 1.82
N ASN A 113 -7.22 15.48 1.79
CA ASN A 113 -6.62 16.10 0.61
C ASN A 113 -5.50 15.24 0.01
N ALA A 114 -5.37 13.99 0.43
CA ALA A 114 -4.39 13.08 -0.12
C ALA A 114 -4.47 13.08 -1.64
N GLY A 115 -3.31 13.19 -2.30
CA GLY A 115 -3.23 12.77 -3.70
C GLY A 115 -3.72 11.32 -3.81
N PRO A 116 -4.44 10.95 -4.87
CA PRO A 116 -4.76 9.55 -5.10
C PRO A 116 -3.45 8.76 -5.30
N GLY A 117 -3.42 7.50 -4.85
CA GLY A 117 -2.37 6.57 -5.24
C GLY A 117 -1.36 6.22 -4.16
N ALA A 118 -1.75 6.27 -2.88
CA ALA A 118 -0.90 5.86 -1.76
C ALA A 118 -1.41 4.61 -1.03
N LEU A 119 -2.63 4.13 -1.33
CA LEU A 119 -3.24 3.04 -0.56
C LEU A 119 -2.44 1.73 -0.70
N ALA A 120 -1.88 1.44 -1.88
CA ALA A 120 -1.04 0.25 -2.07
C ALA A 120 0.25 0.32 -1.23
N HIS A 121 0.88 1.49 -1.16
CA HIS A 121 2.08 1.74 -0.37
C HIS A 121 1.81 1.50 1.13
N GLU A 122 0.76 2.13 1.66
CA GLU A 122 0.40 1.96 3.08
C GLU A 122 -0.09 0.55 3.41
N TYR A 123 -0.75 -0.12 2.45
CA TYR A 123 -1.11 -1.53 2.62
C TYR A 123 0.13 -2.41 2.74
N PHE A 124 1.17 -2.16 1.95
CA PHE A 124 2.39 -2.94 2.06
C PHE A 124 3.11 -2.71 3.39
N HIS A 125 3.18 -1.46 3.86
CA HIS A 125 3.69 -1.19 5.22
C HIS A 125 2.92 -1.98 6.28
N ALA A 126 1.59 -2.01 6.19
CA ALA A 126 0.78 -2.80 7.10
C ALA A 126 1.05 -4.31 6.99
N PHE A 127 1.17 -4.82 5.77
CA PHE A 127 1.47 -6.22 5.49
C PHE A 127 2.86 -6.63 6.00
N ASP A 128 3.88 -5.83 5.71
CA ASP A 128 5.27 -6.07 6.08
C ASP A 128 5.46 -6.07 7.60
N HIS A 129 4.71 -5.23 8.32
CA HIS A 129 4.63 -5.28 9.79
C HIS A 129 3.83 -6.50 10.30
N PHE A 130 2.68 -6.83 9.68
CA PHE A 130 1.84 -7.94 10.11
C PHE A 130 2.49 -9.31 9.93
N ILE A 131 3.24 -9.49 8.84
CA ILE A 131 3.82 -10.77 8.47
C ILE A 131 5.06 -11.10 9.30
N THR A 132 5.71 -10.11 9.94
CA THR A 132 6.94 -10.27 10.72
C THR A 132 6.88 -11.46 11.69
N GLY A 133 5.84 -11.54 12.52
CA GLY A 133 5.68 -12.61 13.52
C GLY A 133 5.34 -13.99 12.95
N ARG A 134 5.11 -14.10 11.63
CA ARG A 134 4.90 -15.36 10.89
C ARG A 134 6.10 -15.71 10.01
N PHE A 135 6.88 -14.70 9.65
CA PHE A 135 8.02 -14.80 8.75
C PHE A 135 9.33 -15.07 9.52
N LEU A 136 9.51 -14.49 10.71
CA LEU A 136 10.77 -14.54 11.46
C LEU A 136 10.60 -15.21 12.82
N LYS A 137 11.62 -15.95 13.26
CA LYS A 137 11.62 -16.64 14.57
C LYS A 137 11.63 -15.69 15.76
N LYS A 138 12.11 -14.45 15.58
CA LYS A 138 12.18 -13.42 16.61
C LYS A 138 11.74 -12.08 16.02
N SER A 139 10.82 -11.41 16.68
CA SER A 139 10.32 -10.08 16.30
C SER A 139 9.69 -9.36 17.49
N GLY A 140 9.84 -8.04 17.53
CA GLY A 140 9.10 -7.11 18.39
C GLY A 140 7.80 -6.62 17.75
N SER A 141 7.05 -5.80 18.50
CA SER A 141 5.72 -5.31 18.12
C SER A 141 5.72 -4.17 17.10
N ASN A 142 6.88 -3.61 16.77
CA ASN A 142 7.07 -2.49 15.83
C ASN A 142 8.05 -2.88 14.70
N ASP A 143 8.34 -4.18 14.58
CA ASP A 143 9.32 -4.66 13.62
C ASP A 143 8.68 -4.95 12.27
N PHE A 144 9.37 -4.53 11.22
CA PHE A 144 9.02 -4.81 9.84
C PHE A 144 9.81 -6.01 9.33
N ALA A 145 9.14 -6.93 8.64
CA ALA A 145 9.74 -8.16 8.13
C ALA A 145 10.93 -7.86 7.20
N SER A 146 10.75 -6.93 6.26
CA SER A 146 11.81 -6.49 5.34
C SER A 146 13.07 -6.00 6.06
N SER A 147 12.91 -5.23 7.15
CA SER A 147 14.02 -4.67 7.93
C SER A 147 14.76 -5.73 8.73
N LEU A 148 14.03 -6.59 9.44
CA LEU A 148 14.65 -7.68 10.21
C LEU A 148 15.30 -8.73 9.31
N TRP A 149 14.73 -8.99 8.13
CA TRP A 149 15.33 -9.88 7.15
C TRP A 149 16.70 -9.37 6.69
N LEU A 150 16.79 -8.08 6.34
CA LEU A 150 18.06 -7.45 5.95
C LEU A 150 19.08 -7.43 7.10
N GLN A 151 18.62 -7.45 8.35
CA GLN A 151 19.45 -7.63 9.56
C GLN A 151 19.78 -9.11 9.86
N ARG A 152 19.56 -10.01 8.90
CA ARG A 152 19.84 -11.46 9.01
C ARG A 152 19.01 -12.15 10.08
N GLY A 153 17.78 -11.71 10.28
CA GLY A 153 16.79 -12.42 11.09
C GLY A 153 16.54 -13.83 10.57
N VAL A 154 16.35 -14.80 11.47
CA VAL A 154 16.16 -16.20 11.08
C VAL A 154 14.72 -16.42 10.62
N VAL A 155 14.56 -16.72 9.33
CA VAL A 155 13.26 -17.04 8.71
C VAL A 155 12.69 -18.34 9.27
N VAL A 156 11.37 -18.36 9.48
CA VAL A 156 10.61 -19.56 9.81
C VAL A 156 10.46 -20.39 8.55
N GLU A 157 10.92 -21.63 8.59
CA GLU A 157 10.84 -22.56 7.45
C GLU A 157 9.37 -22.80 7.06
N HIS A 158 9.00 -22.32 5.88
CA HIS A 158 7.67 -22.49 5.30
C HIS A 158 7.71 -22.14 3.81
N PRO A 159 7.01 -22.88 2.91
CA PRO A 159 7.06 -22.60 1.47
C PRO A 159 6.68 -21.16 1.10
N LEU A 160 5.65 -20.58 1.74
CA LEU A 160 5.30 -19.17 1.52
C LEU A 160 6.36 -18.20 2.04
N ASN A 161 7.07 -18.55 3.12
CA ASN A 161 8.13 -17.69 3.64
C ASN A 161 9.33 -17.70 2.70
N ASN A 162 9.67 -18.84 2.09
CA ASN A 162 10.73 -18.89 1.08
C ASN A 162 10.42 -18.01 -0.15
N LEU A 163 9.14 -17.94 -0.56
CA LEU A 163 8.69 -17.05 -1.63
C LEU A 163 8.78 -15.57 -1.21
N LEU A 164 8.40 -15.23 0.03
CA LEU A 164 8.52 -13.86 0.54
C LEU A 164 9.99 -13.43 0.69
N GLU A 165 10.83 -14.33 1.19
CA GLU A 165 12.29 -14.15 1.23
C GLU A 165 12.87 -13.91 -0.16
N SER A 166 12.38 -14.62 -1.18
CA SER A 166 12.77 -14.37 -2.58
C SER A 166 12.41 -12.97 -3.06
N CYS A 167 11.27 -12.40 -2.62
CA CYS A 167 10.94 -11.00 -2.87
C CYS A 167 11.98 -10.07 -2.24
N TYR A 168 12.29 -10.24 -0.95
CA TYR A 168 13.26 -9.38 -0.25
C TYR A 168 14.67 -9.50 -0.83
N GLN A 169 15.10 -10.70 -1.21
CA GLN A 169 16.37 -10.93 -1.91
C GLN A 169 16.46 -10.07 -3.16
N HIS A 170 15.44 -10.11 -4.04
CA HIS A 170 15.47 -9.37 -5.31
C HIS A 170 15.20 -7.86 -5.17
N ILE A 171 14.65 -7.43 -4.04
CA ILE A 171 14.51 -6.01 -3.70
C ILE A 171 15.84 -5.45 -3.20
N PHE A 172 16.48 -6.12 -2.24
CA PHE A 172 17.62 -5.56 -1.51
C PHE A 172 18.98 -5.94 -2.06
N LEU A 173 19.09 -7.13 -2.64
CA LEU A 173 20.35 -7.76 -3.01
C LEU A 173 20.35 -8.13 -4.49
N LYS A 174 21.54 -8.36 -5.04
CA LYS A 174 21.66 -8.95 -6.38
C LYS A 174 21.28 -10.44 -6.35
N PRO A 175 20.84 -11.01 -7.49
CA PRO A 175 20.61 -12.45 -7.58
C PRO A 175 21.85 -13.25 -7.12
N ASP A 176 21.62 -14.28 -6.30
CA ASP A 176 22.65 -15.18 -5.78
C ASP A 176 23.85 -14.47 -5.11
N SER A 177 23.59 -13.35 -4.42
CA SER A 177 24.64 -12.51 -3.85
C SER A 177 24.19 -11.80 -2.56
N ASP A 178 25.17 -11.47 -1.70
CA ASP A 178 25.01 -10.57 -0.54
C ASP A 178 25.25 -9.09 -0.93
N GLU A 179 25.55 -8.80 -2.19
CA GLU A 179 25.78 -7.45 -2.68
C GLU A 179 24.47 -6.66 -2.81
N PRO A 180 24.39 -5.40 -2.37
CA PRO A 180 23.17 -4.63 -2.49
C PRO A 180 22.76 -4.40 -3.95
N SER A 181 21.45 -4.51 -4.20
CA SER A 181 20.83 -4.26 -5.50
C SER A 181 21.01 -2.79 -5.91
N ASP A 182 20.95 -2.53 -7.22
CA ASP A 182 21.05 -1.15 -7.71
C ASP A 182 19.80 -0.35 -7.30
N PHE A 183 18.63 -0.98 -7.26
CA PHE A 183 17.42 -0.39 -6.69
C PHE A 183 17.62 0.09 -5.24
N PHE A 184 18.13 -0.76 -4.36
CA PHE A 184 18.36 -0.39 -2.96
C PHE A 184 19.41 0.72 -2.82
N LYS A 185 20.49 0.66 -3.61
CA LYS A 185 21.53 1.70 -3.66
C LYS A 185 20.97 3.06 -4.08
N ARG A 186 20.00 3.13 -4.99
CA ARG A 186 19.38 4.40 -5.41
C ARG A 186 18.60 5.06 -4.26
N GLY A 187 17.97 4.28 -3.38
CA GLY A 187 17.36 4.80 -2.15
C GLY A 187 18.38 5.52 -1.25
N ALA A 188 19.54 4.90 -1.01
CA ALA A 188 20.63 5.49 -0.23
C ALA A 188 21.24 6.75 -0.89
N GLN A 189 21.33 6.77 -2.22
CA GLN A 189 21.79 7.94 -2.96
C GLN A 189 20.80 9.11 -2.84
N ALA A 190 19.49 8.85 -2.92
CA ALA A 190 18.46 9.86 -2.74
C ALA A 190 18.50 10.47 -1.32
N ASP A 191 18.65 9.62 -0.31
CA ASP A 191 18.81 10.06 1.09
C ASP A 191 20.05 10.94 1.27
N LYS A 192 21.19 10.54 0.70
CA LYS A 192 22.42 11.35 0.73
C LYS A 192 22.24 12.70 0.03
N ALA A 193 21.56 12.73 -1.12
CA ALA A 193 21.33 13.95 -1.89
C ALA A 193 20.39 14.93 -1.17
N LEU A 194 19.45 14.42 -0.37
CA LEU A 194 18.43 15.20 0.34
C LEU A 194 18.78 15.46 1.82
N GLY A 195 19.87 14.87 2.33
CA GLY A 195 20.25 14.96 3.74
C GLY A 195 19.23 14.27 4.66
N SER A 196 18.56 13.23 4.19
CA SER A 196 17.52 12.48 4.90
C SER A 196 17.94 11.05 5.21
N TYR A 197 17.16 10.37 6.05
CA TYR A 197 17.21 8.92 6.24
C TYR A 197 15.78 8.38 6.18
N TYR A 198 15.31 8.15 4.97
CA TYR A 198 13.93 7.78 4.69
C TYR A 198 13.83 6.86 3.47
N TYR A 199 14.42 7.23 2.34
CA TYR A 199 14.29 6.48 1.09
C TYR A 199 15.03 5.14 1.08
N ALA A 200 16.04 4.99 1.93
CA ALA A 200 16.79 3.73 2.10
C ALA A 200 16.25 2.84 3.23
N LEU A 201 15.18 3.24 3.93
CA LEU A 201 14.56 2.38 4.93
C LEU A 201 14.03 1.11 4.25
N PRO A 202 14.37 -0.11 4.74
CA PRO A 202 13.99 -1.35 4.05
C PRO A 202 12.49 -1.48 3.81
N GLN A 203 11.67 -1.08 4.78
CA GLN A 203 10.22 -1.08 4.65
C GLN A 203 9.70 -0.07 3.61
N GLU A 204 10.35 1.09 3.45
CA GLU A 204 9.98 2.08 2.42
C GLU A 204 10.36 1.60 1.02
N VAL A 205 11.56 1.02 0.87
CA VAL A 205 12.01 0.44 -0.41
C VAL A 205 11.09 -0.70 -0.83
N SER A 206 10.72 -1.57 0.10
CA SER A 206 9.80 -2.68 -0.17
C SER A 206 8.39 -2.20 -0.52
N ALA A 207 7.88 -1.18 0.18
CA ALA A 207 6.58 -0.58 -0.14
C ALA A 207 6.56 0.05 -1.55
N ARG A 208 7.64 0.71 -1.99
CA ARG A 208 7.79 1.25 -3.35
C ARG A 208 7.90 0.16 -4.42
N ALA A 209 8.55 -0.94 -4.09
CA ALA A 209 8.63 -2.13 -4.93
C ALA A 209 7.22 -2.69 -5.17
N PHE A 210 6.46 -2.88 -4.08
CA PHE A 210 5.07 -3.35 -4.15
C PHE A 210 4.15 -2.36 -4.88
N GLU A 211 4.32 -1.06 -4.65
CA GLU A 211 3.58 -0.02 -5.37
C GLU A 211 3.80 -0.14 -6.89
N SER A 212 5.04 -0.41 -7.32
CA SER A 212 5.37 -0.61 -8.73
C SER A 212 4.71 -1.86 -9.32
N PHE A 213 4.67 -2.95 -8.55
CA PHE A 213 3.97 -4.18 -8.89
C PHE A 213 2.48 -3.97 -9.10
N VAL A 214 1.82 -3.28 -8.16
CA VAL A 214 0.39 -2.93 -8.29
C VAL A 214 0.17 -2.02 -9.51
N GLN A 215 1.05 -1.05 -9.77
CA GLN A 215 0.89 -0.15 -10.92
C GLN A 215 1.02 -0.87 -12.26
N ASP A 216 1.83 -1.92 -12.35
CA ASP A 216 2.08 -2.63 -13.60
C ASP A 216 0.97 -3.62 -13.97
N ASN A 217 0.13 -4.04 -13.01
CA ASN A 217 -0.99 -4.92 -13.28
C ASN A 217 -1.98 -4.34 -14.32
N PRO A 218 -2.58 -5.13 -15.23
CA PRO A 218 -3.58 -4.63 -16.19
C PRO A 218 -4.76 -3.88 -15.57
N ILE A 219 -5.17 -4.25 -14.35
CA ILE A 219 -6.14 -3.51 -13.55
C ILE A 219 -5.47 -2.26 -12.99
N LYS A 220 -5.98 -1.11 -13.39
CA LYS A 220 -5.56 0.22 -13.01
C LYS A 220 -6.59 0.81 -12.08
N ASN A 221 -6.12 1.31 -10.95
CA ASN A 221 -6.90 2.09 -10.00
C ASN A 221 -6.03 3.20 -9.43
N GLN A 222 -6.34 4.45 -9.79
CA GLN A 222 -5.54 5.60 -9.38
C GLN A 222 -5.58 5.83 -7.86
N PHE A 223 -6.60 5.34 -7.15
CA PHE A 223 -6.68 5.43 -5.69
C PHE A 223 -5.68 4.47 -5.01
N LEU A 224 -5.43 3.30 -5.61
CA LEU A 224 -4.39 2.37 -5.15
C LEU A 224 -2.99 2.93 -5.36
N VAL A 225 -2.69 3.35 -6.59
CA VAL A 225 -1.33 3.74 -6.98
C VAL A 225 -1.33 4.79 -8.08
N LYS A 226 -0.40 5.75 -7.99
CA LYS A 226 -0.16 6.70 -9.06
C LYS A 226 1.28 7.21 -9.06
N GLY A 227 2.05 6.80 -10.07
CA GLY A 227 3.20 7.61 -10.53
C GLY A 227 4.58 6.98 -10.40
N THR A 228 4.71 5.68 -10.14
CA THR A 228 5.99 4.95 -9.99
C THR A 228 6.91 4.93 -11.22
N LYS A 229 6.53 5.59 -12.33
CA LYS A 229 7.33 5.68 -13.58
C LYS A 229 7.67 7.11 -14.00
N GLN A 230 6.91 8.11 -13.55
CA GLN A 230 6.98 9.48 -14.10
C GLN A 230 6.90 10.59 -13.04
N SER A 231 6.58 10.26 -11.78
CA SER A 231 6.54 11.24 -10.70
C SER A 231 7.92 11.82 -10.40
N VAL A 232 7.98 12.85 -9.56
CA VAL A 232 9.25 13.42 -9.09
C VAL A 232 10.07 12.34 -8.40
N GLU A 233 9.41 11.54 -7.56
CA GLU A 233 9.98 10.37 -6.89
C GLU A 233 10.53 9.35 -7.89
N ALA A 234 9.78 9.00 -8.94
CA ALA A 234 10.29 8.11 -9.99
C ALA A 234 11.55 8.66 -10.68
N LYS A 235 11.61 9.99 -10.91
CA LYS A 235 12.80 10.64 -11.47
C LYS A 235 13.98 10.70 -10.49
N LEU A 236 13.72 10.66 -9.18
CA LEU A 236 14.75 10.48 -8.15
C LEU A 236 15.33 9.06 -8.13
N GLY A 237 14.73 8.11 -8.86
CA GLY A 237 15.22 6.74 -8.98
C GLY A 237 14.84 5.81 -7.83
N ILE A 238 13.92 6.23 -6.96
CA ILE A 238 13.51 5.46 -5.76
C ILE A 238 12.46 4.37 -6.04
N TYR A 239 12.20 4.06 -7.31
CA TYR A 239 11.40 2.93 -7.75
C TYR A 239 12.26 1.96 -8.58
N PRO A 240 11.92 0.66 -8.63
CA PRO A 240 12.59 -0.27 -9.52
C PRO A 240 12.33 0.07 -11.00
N LEU A 241 13.27 -0.26 -11.88
CA LEU A 241 13.25 0.10 -13.31
C LEU A 241 13.63 -1.09 -14.20
N GLY A 242 13.10 -1.17 -15.43
CA GLY A 242 13.49 -2.21 -16.40
C GLY A 242 13.40 -3.64 -15.85
N ASP A 243 14.43 -4.46 -16.10
CA ASP A 243 14.44 -5.89 -15.77
C ASP A 243 14.30 -6.18 -14.27
N GLU A 244 14.90 -5.37 -13.38
CA GLU A 244 14.73 -5.55 -11.92
C GLU A 244 13.26 -5.33 -11.49
N ARG A 245 12.54 -4.40 -12.12
CA ARG A 245 11.12 -4.17 -11.85
C ARG A 245 10.27 -5.34 -12.30
N GLU A 246 10.54 -5.85 -13.49
CA GLU A 246 9.84 -7.03 -14.04
C GLU A 246 10.08 -8.26 -13.16
N ASN A 247 11.32 -8.49 -12.73
CA ASN A 247 11.69 -9.60 -11.87
C ASN A 247 11.02 -9.49 -10.49
N ILE A 248 11.09 -8.33 -9.83
CA ILE A 248 10.42 -8.09 -8.55
C ILE A 248 8.90 -8.31 -8.66
N ASN A 249 8.29 -7.85 -9.75
CA ASN A 249 6.86 -8.06 -10.01
C ASN A 249 6.52 -9.56 -10.12
N GLN A 250 7.36 -10.36 -10.76
CA GLN A 250 7.17 -11.81 -10.88
C GLN A 250 7.23 -12.50 -9.51
N HIS A 251 8.17 -12.12 -8.65
CA HIS A 251 8.27 -12.65 -7.28
C HIS A 251 7.04 -12.27 -6.44
N PHE A 252 6.60 -11.01 -6.47
CA PHE A 252 5.38 -10.61 -5.77
C PHE A 252 4.15 -11.35 -6.30
N ASN A 253 3.98 -11.45 -7.63
CA ASN A 253 2.87 -12.19 -8.22
C ASN A 253 2.85 -13.65 -7.75
N THR A 254 4.02 -14.30 -7.74
CA THR A 254 4.16 -15.69 -7.29
C THR A 254 3.80 -15.83 -5.81
N TYR A 255 4.35 -14.96 -4.96
CA TYR A 255 4.05 -14.96 -3.53
C TYR A 255 2.55 -14.80 -3.25
N PHE A 256 1.93 -13.75 -3.77
CA PHE A 256 0.52 -13.46 -3.46
C PHE A 256 -0.45 -14.47 -4.10
N CYS A 257 -0.17 -14.97 -5.30
CA CYS A 257 -0.96 -16.05 -5.91
C CYS A 257 -0.94 -17.31 -5.04
N MET A 258 0.24 -17.71 -4.53
CA MET A 258 0.37 -18.89 -3.67
C MET A 258 -0.25 -18.67 -2.29
N LEU A 259 -0.12 -17.46 -1.73
CA LEU A 259 -0.79 -17.08 -0.49
C LEU A 259 -2.31 -17.15 -0.64
N GLY A 260 -2.87 -16.62 -1.73
CA GLY A 260 -4.30 -16.67 -2.03
C GLY A 260 -4.83 -18.10 -2.11
N LYS A 261 -4.13 -18.98 -2.83
CA LYS A 261 -4.46 -20.41 -2.89
C LYS A 261 -4.43 -21.07 -1.50
N ALA A 262 -3.43 -20.75 -0.69
CA ALA A 262 -3.30 -21.33 0.65
C ALA A 262 -4.45 -20.91 1.58
N VAL A 263 -4.88 -19.64 1.52
CA VAL A 263 -5.94 -19.12 2.39
C VAL A 263 -7.36 -19.51 1.92
N HIS A 264 -7.55 -19.79 0.63
CA HIS A 264 -8.84 -20.33 0.15
C HIS A 264 -9.07 -21.81 0.53
N ASN A 265 -7.99 -22.56 0.80
CA ASN A 265 -8.05 -23.98 1.15
C ASN A 265 -8.15 -24.23 2.67
N THR A 266 -8.30 -23.18 3.48
CA THR A 266 -8.45 -23.22 4.94
C THR A 266 -9.81 -22.73 5.37
#